data_AF-A0A5R8WAZ3-F1
#
_entry.id   AF-A0A5R8WAZ3-F1
#
_cell.length_a   1.000
_cell.length_b   1.000
_cell.length_c   1.000
_cell.angle_alpha   90.00
_cell.angle_beta   90.00
_cell.angle_gamma   90.00
#
_symmetry.space_group_name_H-M   'P 1'
#
loop_
_entity.id
_entity.type
_entity.pdbx_description
1 polymer ?
#
loop_
_entity_poly.entity_id
_entity_poly.type
_entity_poly.pdbx_seq_one_letter_code
_entity_poly.pdbx_strand_id
1 'polypeptide(L)' 'MGLRPDWAKLPGHTVEVWLMGEHVATGVVDQAAEDDSVLWLAGAGADTRRLFDKGTGYQVWV' A
#
# COMPACT_ATOMS: atom_id res chain seq x y z
N MET A 1 -10.77 11.40 3.03
CA MET A 1 -9.64 10.59 2.54
C MET A 1 -8.39 11.44 2.65
N GLY A 2 -7.38 10.98 3.38
CA GLY A 2 -6.17 11.76 3.68
C GLY A 2 -4.93 10.88 3.56
N LEU A 3 -3.79 11.48 3.21
CA LEU A 3 -2.52 10.77 3.12
C LEU A 3 -2.23 10.05 4.44
N ARG A 4 -1.96 8.75 4.37
CA ARG A 4 -1.57 7.94 5.53
C ARG A 4 -0.07 7.73 5.51
N PRO A 5 0.72 8.49 6.28
CA PRO A 5 2.14 8.23 6.40
C PRO A 5 2.38 6.88 7.09
N ASP A 6 1.58 6.49 8.08
CA ASP A 6 1.76 5.25 8.84
C ASP A 6 1.14 4.01 8.15
N TRP A 7 1.88 3.41 7.22
CA TRP A 7 1.59 2.16 6.52
C TRP A 7 1.43 0.97 7.47
N ALA A 8 2.18 0.93 8.57
CA ALA A 8 2.12 -0.14 9.57
C ALA A 8 0.71 -0.36 10.17
N LYS A 9 -0.17 0.65 10.11
CA LYS A 9 -1.55 0.61 10.62
C LYS A 9 -2.60 0.31 9.56
N LEU A 10 -2.18 0.15 8.30
CA LEU A 10 -3.06 -0.08 7.17
C LEU A 10 -3.48 -1.54 6.94
N PRO A 11 -2.87 -2.61 7.51
CA PRO A 11 -3.37 -3.96 7.33
C PRO A 11 -4.89 -4.08 7.55
N GLY A 12 -5.58 -4.74 6.63
CA GLY A 12 -7.03 -4.90 6.59
C GLY A 12 -7.82 -3.73 5.97
N HIS A 13 -7.19 -2.60 5.67
CA HIS A 13 -7.84 -1.46 5.04
C HIS A 13 -7.71 -1.52 3.51
N THR A 14 -8.71 -1.02 2.80
CA THR A 14 -8.59 -0.75 1.35
C THR A 14 -7.84 0.55 1.15
N VAL A 15 -6.78 0.51 0.35
CA VAL A 15 -5.92 1.66 0.07
C VAL A 15 -5.72 1.85 -1.42
N GLU A 16 -5.40 3.08 -1.78
CA GLU A 16 -4.93 3.46 -3.10
C GLU A 16 -3.43 3.74 -3.04
N VAL A 17 -2.67 3.15 -3.95
CA VAL A 17 -1.23 3.33 -4.10
C VAL A 17 -0.96 4.20 -5.30
N TRP A 18 -0.16 5.24 -5.07
CA TRP A 18 0.19 6.26 -6.05
C TRP A 18 1.71 6.38 -6.16
N LEU A 19 2.22 6.69 -7.34
CA LEU A 19 3.63 6.98 -7.58
C LEU A 19 3.75 8.19 -8.50
N MET A 20 4.47 9.22 -8.06
CA MET A 20 4.69 10.44 -8.86
C MET A 20 3.39 11.09 -9.39
N GLY A 21 2.29 10.97 -8.65
CA GLY A 21 0.98 11.50 -9.02
C GLY A 21 0.14 10.58 -9.93
N GLU A 22 0.66 9.41 -10.31
CA GLU A 22 -0.09 8.41 -11.07
C GLU A 22 -0.65 7.32 -10.15
N HIS A 23 -1.88 6.91 -10.41
CA HIS A 23 -2.52 5.81 -9.69
C HIS A 23 -1.96 4.47 -10.18
N VAL A 24 -1.38 3.70 -9.26
CA VAL A 24 -0.68 2.45 -9.59
C VAL A 24 -1.53 1.23 -9.25
N ALA A 25 -2.22 1.25 -8.11
CA ALA A 25 -3.04 0.14 -7.66
C ALA A 25 -4.07 0.57 -6.61
N THR A 26 -5.16 -0.18 -6.51
CA THR A 26 -6.07 -0.14 -5.36
C THR A 26 -6.26 -1.56 -4.86
N GLY A 27 -6.24 -1.75 -3.54
CA GLY A 27 -6.42 -3.08 -2.95
C GLY A 27 -6.49 -3.05 -1.44
N VAL A 28 -6.79 -4.20 -0.85
CA VAL A 28 -6.74 -4.38 0.61
C VAL A 28 -5.29 -4.62 1.01
N VAL A 29 -4.82 -3.95 2.06
CA VAL A 29 -3.49 -4.22 2.63
C VAL A 29 -3.53 -5.56 3.34
N ASP A 30 -2.74 -6.50 2.86
CA ASP A 30 -2.53 -7.82 3.48
C ASP A 30 -1.59 -7.71 4.68
N GLN A 31 -0.48 -6.99 4.50
CA GLN A 31 0.54 -6.81 5.53
C GLN A 31 1.28 -5.48 5.30
N ALA A 32 1.88 -4.94 6.36
CA ALA A 32 2.83 -3.84 6.28
C ALA A 32 4.01 -4.12 7.21
N ALA A 33 5.18 -3.59 6.89
CA ALA A 33 6.36 -3.69 7.74
C ALA A 33 6.17 -2.86 9.01
N GLU A 34 6.67 -3.36 10.15
CA GLU A 34 6.57 -2.66 11.44
C GLU A 34 7.29 -1.30 11.44
N ASP A 35 8.35 -1.19 10.63
CA ASP A 35 9.14 0.03 10.45
C ASP A 35 8.57 0.99 9.40
N ASP A 36 7.35 0.75 8.90
CA ASP A 36 6.62 1.66 8.01
C ASP A 36 7.24 1.84 6.60
N SER A 37 8.28 1.08 6.26
CA SER A 37 8.98 1.19 4.97
C SER A 37 8.26 0.51 3.80
N VAL A 38 7.53 -0.57 4.05
CA VAL A 38 6.99 -1.45 2.99
C VAL A 38 5.56 -1.88 3.31
N LEU A 39 4.73 -2.02 2.28
CA LEU A 39 3.40 -2.62 2.38
C LEU A 39 3.16 -3.70 1.31
N TRP A 40 2.25 -4.60 1.60
CA TRP A 40 1.77 -5.62 0.68
C TRP A 40 0.26 -5.48 0.49
N LEU A 41 -0.17 -5.35 -0.76
CA LEU A 41 -1.58 -5.51 -1.11
C LEU A 41 -1.90 -6.99 -1.31
N ALA A 42 -3.06 -7.40 -0.83
CA ALA A 42 -3.61 -8.72 -1.08
C ALA A 42 -3.74 -8.96 -2.59
N GLY A 43 -3.41 -10.18 -3.02
CA GLY A 43 -3.58 -10.60 -4.41
C GLY A 43 -5.06 -10.61 -4.80
N ALA A 44 -5.37 -10.13 -6.00
CA ALA A 44 -6.72 -10.23 -6.55
C ALA A 44 -6.82 -11.48 -7.45
N GLY A 45 -7.51 -12.51 -6.97
CA GLY A 45 -7.70 -13.76 -7.73
C GLY A 45 -6.43 -14.62 -7.79
N ALA A 46 -5.90 -14.84 -9.00
CA ALA A 46 -4.68 -15.64 -9.20
C ALA A 46 -3.38 -14.84 -9.01
N ASP A 47 -3.47 -13.52 -8.82
CA ASP A 47 -2.30 -12.66 -8.61
C ASP A 47 -1.70 -12.88 -7.22
N THR A 48 -0.38 -12.89 -7.11
CA THR A 48 0.29 -12.88 -5.80
C THR A 48 0.17 -11.52 -5.14
N ARG A 49 0.32 -11.46 -3.82
CA ARG A 49 0.41 -10.17 -3.11
C ARG A 49 1.46 -9.25 -3.74
N ARG A 50 1.15 -7.96 -3.85
CA ARG A 50 2.04 -6.98 -4.49
C ARG A 50 2.72 -6.11 -3.43
N LEU A 51 4.05 -6.04 -3.49
CA LEU A 51 4.88 -5.26 -2.57
C LEU A 51 5.06 -3.84 -3.09
N PHE A 52 4.91 -2.86 -2.20
CA PHE A 52 5.20 -1.45 -2.44
C PHE A 52 6.15 -0.92 -1.37
N ASP A 53 7.14 -0.14 -1.78
CA ASP A 53 8.19 0.40 -0.92
C ASP A 53 8.11 1.93 -0.85
N LYS A 54 8.10 2.48 0.35
CA LYS A 54 8.01 3.92 0.58
C LYS A 54 9.27 4.65 0.13
N GLY A 55 10.44 4.01 0.19
CA GLY A 55 11.72 4.55 -0.27
C GLY A 55 11.75 4.88 -1.76
N THR A 56 11.01 4.13 -2.57
CA THR A 56 10.83 4.34 -4.01
C THR A 56 9.98 5.59 -4.31
N GLY A 57 9.28 6.13 -3.31
CA GLY A 57 8.39 7.29 -3.46
C GLY A 57 6.92 6.95 -3.65
N TYR A 58 6.53 5.69 -3.39
CA TYR A 58 5.12 5.31 -3.36
C TYR A 58 4.39 6.03 -2.22
N GLN A 59 3.13 6.41 -2.47
CA GLN A 59 2.26 7.09 -1.54
C GLN A 59 0.94 6.34 -1.41
N VAL A 60 0.36 6.35 -0.20
CA VAL A 60 -0.81 5.54 0.11
C VAL A 60 -1.91 6.38 0.74
N TRP A 61 -3.14 6.14 0.28
CA TRP A 61 -4.34 6.87 0.66
C TRP A 61 -5.43 5.89 1.14
N VAL A 62 -6.14 6.25 2.21
CA VAL A 62 -7.33 5.56 2.79
C VAL A 62 -8.51 6.52 2.84
#